data_AF-A0A3N8HIK5-F1
#
_entry.id   AF-A0A3N8HIK5-F1
#
_cell.length_a   1.000
_cell.length_b   1.000
_cell.length_c   1.000
_cell.angle_alpha   90.00
_cell.angle_beta   90.00
_cell.angle_gamma   90.00
#
_symmetry.space_group_name_H-M   'P 1'
#
loop_
_entity.id
_entity.type
_entity.pdbx_description
1 polymer ?
#
loop_
_entity_poly.entity_id
_entity_poly.type
_entity_poly.pdbx_seq_one_letter_code
_entity_poly.pdbx_strand_id
1 'polypeptide(L)' 'MTDKLDLTPGEMRKLDVCPDFVRTMFHNGGGDYQCVDLRNGDASGWIWWHARPTELERAELWAVMNAWFDIFVEGADER' A
#
# COMPACT_ATOMS: atom_id res chain seq x y z
N MET A 1 8.55 10.36 -0.25
CA MET A 1 7.67 9.17 -0.11
C MET A 1 7.81 8.54 1.26
N THR A 2 8.99 8.62 1.87
CA THR A 2 9.31 8.24 3.25
C THR A 2 8.30 8.75 4.27
N ASP A 3 7.84 10.00 4.12
CA ASP A 3 6.88 10.62 5.05
C ASP A 3 5.45 10.05 4.97
N LYS A 4 5.13 9.20 3.99
CA LYS A 4 3.78 8.66 3.79
C LYS A 4 3.54 7.28 4.42
N LEU A 5 4.62 6.57 4.77
CA LEU A 5 4.54 5.19 5.24
C LEU A 5 4.63 5.10 6.78
N ASP A 6 4.76 6.22 7.49
CA ASP A 6 4.83 6.23 8.96
C ASP A 6 5.87 5.25 9.55
N LEU A 7 6.98 4.97 8.83
CA LEU A 7 8.11 4.20 9.35
C LEU A 7 9.32 5.04 9.68
N THR A 8 9.98 4.62 10.75
CA THR A 8 11.36 4.97 11.02
C THR A 8 12.33 4.23 10.07
N PRO A 9 13.55 4.75 9.87
CA PRO A 9 14.59 4.03 9.13
C PRO A 9 14.94 2.65 9.69
N GLY A 10 14.74 2.42 11.00
CA GLY A 10 14.97 1.13 11.64
C GLY A 10 13.92 0.09 11.24
N GLU A 11 12.65 0.49 11.19
CA GLU A 11 11.55 -0.37 10.76
C GLU A 11 11.64 -0.67 9.27
N MET A 12 12.01 0.31 8.44
CA MET A 12 12.23 0.09 7.01
C MET A 12 13.28 -1.00 6.77
N ARG A 13 14.40 -0.96 7.51
CA ARG A 13 15.43 -2.00 7.45
C ARG A 13 14.91 -3.36 7.92
N LYS A 14 14.12 -3.39 9.00
CA LYS A 14 13.58 -4.65 9.54
C LYS A 14 12.59 -5.33 8.59
N LEU A 15 11.80 -4.52 7.87
CA LEU A 15 10.79 -5.00 6.92
C LEU A 15 11.35 -5.19 5.50
N ASP A 16 12.65 -4.92 5.31
CA ASP A 16 13.30 -4.88 3.99
C ASP A 16 12.52 -4.00 3.00
N VAL A 17 12.14 -2.80 3.43
CA VAL A 17 11.44 -1.80 2.60
C VAL A 17 12.47 -0.80 2.09
N CYS A 18 12.61 -0.69 0.77
CA CYS A 18 13.45 0.33 0.14
C CYS A 18 12.59 1.48 -0.43
N PRO A 19 12.51 2.64 0.24
CA PRO A 19 11.58 3.71 -0.14
C PRO A 19 11.81 4.27 -1.54
N ASP A 20 13.01 4.13 -2.10
CA ASP A 20 13.34 4.57 -3.47
C ASP A 20 12.69 3.71 -4.56
N PHE A 21 12.28 2.49 -4.22
CA PHE A 21 11.70 1.51 -5.14
C PHE A 21 10.25 1.16 -4.84
N VAL A 22 9.74 1.53 -3.66
CA VAL A 22 8.31 1.42 -3.39
C VAL A 22 7.57 2.52 -4.16
N ARG A 23 6.40 2.22 -4.71
CA ARG A 23 5.49 3.22 -5.30
C ARG A 23 4.10 3.01 -4.74
N THR A 24 3.47 4.08 -4.27
CA THR A 24 2.04 4.06 -3.94
C THR A 24 1.25 4.03 -5.24
N MET A 25 0.38 3.02 -5.38
CA MET A 25 -0.52 2.87 -6.52
C MET A 25 -1.90 3.45 -6.20
N PHE A 26 -2.39 3.21 -4.98
CA PHE A 26 -3.72 3.64 -4.55
C PHE A 26 -3.73 4.05 -3.07
N HIS A 27 -4.63 4.97 -2.72
CA HIS A 27 -4.92 5.39 -1.35
C HIS A 27 -6.43 5.32 -1.15
N ASN A 28 -6.89 4.62 -0.12
CA ASN A 28 -8.32 4.37 0.09
C ASN A 28 -9.10 5.56 0.70
N GLY A 29 -8.44 6.69 0.96
CA GLY A 29 -9.06 7.86 1.60
C GLY A 29 -9.11 7.78 3.13
N GLY A 30 -8.90 6.61 3.72
CA GLY A 30 -8.85 6.36 5.17
C GLY A 30 -7.44 6.33 5.77
N GLY A 31 -6.40 6.59 4.96
CA GLY A 31 -5.01 6.59 5.38
C GLY A 31 -4.22 5.36 4.94
N ASP A 32 -4.87 4.30 4.45
CA ASP A 32 -4.17 3.09 4.01
C ASP A 32 -3.73 3.21 2.54
N TYR A 33 -2.57 2.65 2.25
CA TYR A 33 -1.96 2.72 0.94
C TYR A 33 -1.77 1.32 0.36
N GLN A 34 -2.12 1.18 -0.91
CA GLN A 34 -1.64 0.07 -1.71
C GLN A 34 -0.35 0.49 -2.42
N CYS A 35 0.70 -0.31 -2.24
CA CYS A 35 2.04 -0.03 -2.74
C CYS A 35 2.56 -1.20 -3.58
N VAL A 36 3.55 -0.94 -4.42
CA VAL A 36 4.30 -1.97 -5.14
C VAL A 36 5.80 -1.75 -4.91
N ASP A 37 6.55 -2.83 -4.73
CA ASP A 37 8.01 -2.78 -4.69
C ASP A 37 8.60 -3.16 -6.05
N LEU A 38 9.28 -2.21 -6.69
CA LEU A 38 9.80 -2.36 -8.04
C LEU A 38 11.20 -2.99 -8.10
N ARG A 39 11.84 -3.33 -6.97
CA ARG A 39 13.22 -3.86 -6.96
C ARG A 39 13.40 -5.14 -7.78
N ASN A 40 12.40 -6.03 -7.76
CA ASN A 40 12.52 -7.37 -8.36
C ASN A 40 11.82 -7.49 -9.72
N GLY A 41 11.25 -6.40 -10.25
CA GLY A 41 10.47 -6.42 -11.49
C GLY A 41 9.15 -7.21 -11.40
N ASP A 42 8.83 -7.77 -10.23
CA ASP A 42 7.60 -8.48 -9.94
C ASP A 42 6.63 -7.53 -9.24
N ALA A 43 5.43 -7.39 -9.79
CA ALA A 43 4.43 -6.42 -9.32
C ALA A 43 3.67 -6.91 -8.08
N SER A 44 4.33 -7.67 -7.20
CA SER A 44 3.78 -8.07 -5.91
C SER A 44 3.39 -6.84 -5.10
N GLY A 45 2.08 -6.67 -4.91
CA GLY A 45 1.51 -5.55 -4.18
C GLY A 45 1.66 -5.74 -2.67
N TRP A 46 1.75 -4.63 -1.95
CA TRP A 46 1.68 -4.60 -0.50
C TRP A 46 0.54 -3.69 -0.07
N ILE A 47 -0.11 -4.04 1.03
CA ILE A 47 -0.99 -3.12 1.74
C ILE A 47 -0.21 -2.53 2.91
N TRP A 48 -0.26 -1.21 2.98
CA TRP A 48 0.25 -0.42 4.07
C TRP A 48 -0.90 0.05 4.95
N TRP A 49 -0.98 -0.50 6.15
CA TRP A 49 -2.00 -0.13 7.13
C TRP A 49 -1.52 1.07 7.95
N HIS A 50 -2.17 2.23 7.84
CA HIS A 50 -1.80 3.40 8.63
C HIS A 50 -1.94 3.14 10.13
N ALA A 51 -2.96 2.38 10.54
CA ALA A 51 -3.17 2.01 11.94
C ALA A 51 -2.10 1.05 12.48
N ARG A 52 -1.38 0.32 11.60
CA ARG A 52 -0.39 -0.70 11.95
C ARG A 52 0.75 -0.72 10.92
N PRO A 53 1.56 0.35 10.85
CA PRO A 53 2.49 0.56 9.73
C PRO A 53 3.64 -0.47 9.70
N THR A 54 3.90 -1.17 10.80
CA THR A 54 4.91 -2.24 10.86
C THR A 54 4.38 -3.63 10.46
N GLU A 55 3.07 -3.76 10.24
CA GLU A 55 2.42 -5.01 9.80
C GLU A 55 2.23 -4.99 8.28
N LEU A 56 3.34 -5.00 7.55
CA LEU A 56 3.31 -5.01 6.08
C LEU A 56 2.63 -6.29 5.57
N GLU A 57 1.55 -6.12 4.81
CA GLU A 57 0.80 -7.23 4.25
C GLU A 57 1.13 -7.40 2.77
N ARG A 58 1.53 -8.62 2.36
CA ARG A 58 1.67 -8.95 0.94
C ARG A 58 0.31 -9.29 0.37
N ALA A 59 -0.03 -8.68 -0.76
CA ALA A 59 -1.29 -8.92 -1.43
C ALA A 59 -1.13 -8.90 -2.95
N GLU A 60 -2.09 -9.51 -3.65
CA GLU A 60 -2.15 -9.39 -5.10
C GLU A 60 -2.63 -7.97 -5.46
N LEU A 61 -1.83 -7.26 -6.27
CA LEU A 61 -2.06 -5.84 -6.54
C LEU A 61 -3.44 -5.61 -7.17
N TRP A 62 -3.79 -6.39 -8.19
CA TRP A 62 -5.03 -6.17 -8.93
C TRP A 62 -6.25 -6.62 -8.12
N ALA A 63 -6.12 -7.69 -7.34
CA ALA A 63 -7.23 -8.18 -6.52
C ALA A 63 -7.64 -7.16 -5.44
N VAL A 64 -6.67 -6.58 -4.74
CA VAL A 64 -6.96 -5.56 -3.71
C VAL A 64 -7.48 -4.27 -4.34
N MET A 65 -6.92 -3.86 -5.48
CA MET A 65 -7.38 -2.65 -6.17
C MET A 65 -8.84 -2.80 -6.62
N ASN A 66 -9.21 -3.95 -7.20
CA ASN A 66 -10.59 -4.25 -7.57
C ASN A 66 -11.52 -4.26 -6.35
N ALA A 67 -11.13 -4.95 -5.26
CA ALA A 67 -11.95 -5.00 -4.05
C ALA A 67 -12.18 -3.60 -3.45
N TRP A 68 -11.18 -2.73 -3.47
CA TRP A 68 -11.35 -1.34 -3.01
C TRP A 68 -12.18 -0.50 -3.98
N PHE A 69 -12.07 -0.72 -5.29
CA PHE A 69 -12.97 -0.09 -6.25
C PHE A 69 -14.44 -0.49 -6.03
N ASP A 70 -14.71 -1.77 -5.82
CA ASP A 70 -16.07 -2.26 -5.53
C ASP A 70 -16.62 -1.60 -4.26
N ILE A 71 -15.81 -1.48 -3.20
CA ILE A 71 -16.23 -0.86 -1.94
C ILE A 71 -16.45 0.65 -2.06
N PHE A 72 -15.54 1.38 -2.71
CA PHE A 72 -15.49 2.85 -2.63
C PHE A 72 -16.03 3.57 -3.86
N VAL A 73 -16.08 2.93 -5.03
CA VAL A 73 -16.60 3.53 -6.27
C VAL A 73 -18.04 3.12 -6.53
N GLU A 74 -18.44 1.87 -6.30
CA GLU A 74 -19.85 1.48 -6.51
C GLU A 74 -20.78 2.18 -5.51
N GLY A 75 -20.33 2.43 -4.27
CA GLY A 75 -21.07 3.24 -3.30
C GLY A 75 -21.08 4.75 -3.56
N ALA A 76 -20.29 5.25 -4.53
CA ALA A 76 -20.23 6.68 -4.85
C ALA A 76 -21.31 7.12 -5.86
N ASP A 77 -21.85 6.18 -6.65
CA ASP A 77 -22.89 6.44 -7.67
C ASP A 77 -24.32 6.34 -7.09
N GLU A 78 -24.48 5.89 -5.85
CA GLU A 78 -25.78 5.83 -5.13
C GLU A 78 -26.18 7.17 -4.44
N ARG A 79 -25.52 8.29 -4.74
CA ARG A 79 -25.82 9.61 -4.12
C ARG A 79 -26.31 10.67 -5.10
#